data_AF-A6K4P5-F1
#
_entry.id   AF-A6K4P5-F1
#
_cell.length_a   1.000
_cell.length_b   1.000
_cell.length_c   1.000
_cell.angle_alpha   90.00
_cell.angle_beta   90.00
_cell.angle_gamma   90.00
#
_symmetry.space_group_name_H-M   'P 1'
#
loop_
_entity.id
_entity.type
_entity.pdbx_description
1 polymer ?
#
loop_
_entity_poly.entity_id
_entity_poly.type
_entity_poly.pdbx_seq_one_letter_code
_entity_poly.pdbx_strand_id
1 'polypeptide(L)'
;MATAMAASAAERAVLEEEFRWLLHAEVHAVLRQLQDILKEASLRFTLPGPSTEGPAKQENFILGSCGTDQVKGVLTLQGDALSQADVNLKMPRNNQLLHFAFREDKQWKLQQIQDARNHVSQAIYLLANRDESYQFKTGAEVLKLMDAVMLQLTRARNRLTTPATLTLPEIAASGLTRMFAPTLPSDLLVNVYINLNKLCLTDAVLGPFVL
;
A
#
# COMPACT_ATOMS: atom_id res chain seq x y z
N MET A 1 -24.50 -57.62 -7.91
CA MET A 1 -23.47 -56.98 -7.06
C MET A 1 -22.26 -56.51 -7.85
N ALA A 2 -21.65 -57.32 -8.72
CA ALA A 2 -20.49 -56.92 -9.54
C ALA A 2 -20.74 -55.71 -10.46
N THR A 3 -21.93 -55.61 -11.05
CA THR A 3 -22.33 -54.48 -11.92
C THR A 3 -22.54 -53.17 -11.15
N ALA A 4 -23.03 -53.22 -9.92
CA ALA A 4 -23.16 -52.04 -9.05
C ALA A 4 -21.80 -51.54 -8.52
N MET A 5 -20.87 -52.47 -8.22
CA MET A 5 -19.49 -52.10 -7.88
C MET A 5 -18.71 -51.54 -9.07
N ALA A 6 -18.94 -52.06 -10.28
CA ALA A 6 -18.36 -51.51 -11.51
C ALA A 6 -18.92 -50.12 -11.86
N ALA A 7 -20.22 -49.89 -11.65
CA ALA A 7 -20.84 -48.57 -11.79
C ALA A 7 -20.21 -47.55 -10.82
N SER A 8 -20.00 -47.94 -9.55
CA SER A 8 -19.31 -47.09 -8.57
C SER A 8 -17.84 -46.83 -8.92
N ALA A 9 -17.15 -47.79 -9.53
CA ALA A 9 -15.78 -47.60 -10.01
C ALA A 9 -15.70 -46.64 -11.22
N ALA A 10 -16.65 -46.73 -12.14
CA ALA A 10 -16.77 -45.81 -13.27
C ALA A 10 -17.10 -44.38 -12.80
N GLU A 11 -18.04 -44.23 -11.87
CA GLU A 11 -18.37 -42.93 -11.24
C GLU A 11 -17.14 -42.32 -10.55
N ARG A 12 -16.36 -43.14 -9.85
CA ARG A 12 -15.10 -42.70 -9.22
C ARG A 12 -14.08 -42.23 -10.25
N ALA A 13 -13.93 -42.93 -11.36
CA ALA A 13 -13.01 -42.54 -12.43
C ALA A 13 -13.42 -41.21 -13.08
N VAL A 14 -14.72 -41.01 -13.31
CA VAL A 14 -15.26 -39.74 -13.82
C VAL A 14 -15.01 -38.61 -12.82
N LEU A 15 -15.26 -38.82 -11.53
CA LEU A 15 -14.97 -37.83 -10.48
C LEU A 15 -13.48 -37.47 -10.40
N GLU A 16 -12.59 -38.44 -10.55
CA GLU A 16 -11.14 -38.19 -10.59
C GLU A 16 -10.73 -37.40 -11.84
N GLU A 17 -11.37 -37.66 -12.99
CA GLU A 17 -11.13 -36.92 -14.22
C GLU A 17 -11.67 -35.48 -14.15
N GLU A 18 -12.89 -35.27 -13.63
CA GLU A 18 -13.48 -33.96 -13.38
C GLU A 18 -12.62 -33.15 -12.38
N PHE A 19 -12.15 -33.79 -11.30
CA PHE A 19 -11.27 -33.14 -10.33
C PHE A 19 -9.93 -32.73 -10.97
N ARG A 20 -9.36 -33.58 -11.83
CA ARG A 20 -8.15 -33.26 -12.58
C ARG A 20 -8.38 -32.12 -13.58
N TRP A 21 -9.53 -32.11 -14.26
CA TRP A 21 -9.92 -31.03 -15.16
C TRP A 21 -10.04 -29.71 -14.39
N LEU A 22 -10.71 -29.71 -13.24
CA LEU A 22 -10.84 -28.54 -12.37
C LEU A 22 -9.46 -28.00 -11.94
N LEU A 23 -8.56 -28.88 -11.49
CA LEU A 23 -7.20 -28.50 -11.10
C LEU A 23 -6.37 -27.93 -12.26
N HIS A 24 -6.63 -28.37 -13.49
CA HIS A 24 -5.84 -27.95 -14.64
C HIS A 24 -6.42 -26.71 -15.33
N ALA A 25 -7.72 -26.65 -15.56
CA ALA A 25 -8.37 -25.57 -16.30
C ALA A 25 -8.71 -24.38 -15.40
N GLU A 26 -9.48 -24.62 -14.33
CA GLU A 26 -10.04 -23.55 -13.51
C GLU A 26 -8.97 -22.87 -12.65
N VAL A 27 -8.12 -23.67 -11.98
CA VAL A 27 -7.07 -23.13 -11.10
C VAL A 27 -6.12 -22.24 -11.90
N HIS A 28 -5.60 -22.70 -13.04
CA HIS A 28 -4.67 -21.89 -13.85
C HIS A 28 -5.33 -20.63 -14.41
N ALA A 29 -6.61 -20.68 -14.79
CA ALA A 29 -7.35 -19.50 -15.23
C ALA A 29 -7.40 -18.43 -14.11
N VAL A 30 -7.74 -18.84 -12.89
CA VAL A 30 -7.77 -17.94 -11.72
C VAL A 30 -6.39 -17.43 -11.36
N LEU A 31 -5.35 -18.29 -11.38
CA LEU A 31 -3.97 -17.86 -11.11
C LEU A 31 -3.48 -16.82 -12.12
N ARG A 32 -3.80 -17.00 -13.41
CA ARG A 32 -3.45 -16.04 -14.46
C ARG A 32 -4.17 -14.71 -14.25
N GLN A 33 -5.48 -14.75 -13.99
CA GLN A 33 -6.27 -13.56 -13.68
C GLN A 33 -5.73 -12.82 -12.45
N LEU A 34 -5.40 -13.53 -11.38
CA LEU A 34 -4.79 -12.94 -10.19
C LEU A 34 -3.43 -12.31 -10.52
N GLN A 35 -2.61 -12.97 -11.32
CA GLN A 35 -1.31 -12.43 -11.70
C GLN A 35 -1.45 -11.13 -12.50
N ASP A 36 -2.41 -11.06 -13.42
CA ASP A 36 -2.67 -9.87 -14.23
C ASP A 36 -3.16 -8.70 -13.36
N ILE A 37 -4.13 -8.96 -12.47
CA ILE A 37 -4.62 -7.96 -11.51
C ILE A 37 -3.47 -7.46 -10.61
N LEU A 38 -2.63 -8.35 -10.10
CA LEU A 38 -1.53 -7.96 -9.22
C LEU A 38 -0.41 -7.22 -9.95
N LYS A 39 -0.12 -7.57 -11.21
CA LYS A 39 0.80 -6.80 -12.05
C LYS A 39 0.25 -5.39 -12.28
N GLU A 40 -1.03 -5.24 -12.60
CA GLU A 40 -1.65 -3.92 -12.73
C GLU A 40 -1.59 -3.14 -11.41
N ALA A 41 -1.90 -3.78 -10.28
CA ALA A 41 -1.78 -3.16 -8.96
C ALA A 41 -0.34 -2.74 -8.66
N SER A 42 0.66 -3.55 -9.00
CA SER A 42 2.08 -3.24 -8.83
C SER A 42 2.50 -2.01 -9.64
N LEU A 43 1.99 -1.87 -10.86
CA LEU A 43 2.23 -0.69 -11.70
C LEU A 43 1.70 0.60 -11.07
N ARG A 44 0.68 0.53 -10.20
CA ARG A 44 0.21 1.72 -9.46
C ARG A 44 1.21 2.20 -8.40
N PHE A 45 2.12 1.34 -7.95
CA PHE A 45 3.20 1.71 -7.00
C PHE A 45 4.45 2.24 -7.69
N THR A 46 4.65 1.92 -8.97
CA THR A 46 5.82 2.35 -9.74
C THR A 46 5.46 3.54 -10.61
N LEU A 47 6.28 4.59 -10.60
CA LEU A 47 6.21 5.61 -11.62
C LEU A 47 6.56 4.97 -12.99
N PRO A 48 5.96 5.42 -14.10
CA PRO A 48 6.51 5.11 -15.41
C PRO A 48 7.96 5.60 -15.45
N GLY A 49 8.88 4.73 -15.88
CA GLY A 49 10.28 5.12 -16.05
C GLY A 49 10.44 6.27 -17.07
N PRO A 50 11.60 6.94 -17.10
CA PRO A 50 11.86 8.10 -17.95
C PRO A 50 11.79 7.84 -19.47
N SER A 51 11.53 6.59 -19.89
CA SER A 51 11.43 6.17 -21.30
C SER A 51 10.00 6.14 -21.85
N THR A 52 8.99 6.51 -21.06
CA THR A 52 7.60 6.57 -21.54
C THR A 52 7.16 8.03 -21.52
N GLU A 53 7.11 8.66 -22.70
CA GLU A 53 6.58 10.01 -22.91
C GLU A 53 5.14 10.10 -22.41
N GLY A 54 5.00 10.55 -21.17
CA GLY A 54 3.76 10.93 -20.52
C GLY A 54 4.17 11.70 -19.27
N PRO A 55 3.38 12.71 -18.82
CA PRO A 55 3.71 13.42 -17.60
C PRO A 55 3.85 12.38 -16.49
N ALA A 56 5.05 12.25 -15.91
CA ALA A 56 5.27 11.48 -14.71
C ALA A 56 4.10 11.79 -13.78
N LYS A 57 3.34 10.78 -13.34
CA LYS A 57 2.10 10.98 -12.58
C LYS A 57 2.47 11.42 -11.15
N GLN A 58 3.11 12.58 -11.06
CA GLN A 58 3.34 13.36 -9.88
C GLN A 58 1.97 13.80 -9.41
N GLU A 59 1.52 13.21 -8.31
CA GLU A 59 0.21 13.52 -7.77
C GLU A 59 0.37 14.63 -6.72
N ASN A 60 -0.17 15.80 -7.06
CA ASN A 60 -0.24 16.94 -6.16
C ASN A 60 -1.55 16.85 -5.37
N PHE A 61 -1.43 16.65 -4.07
CA PHE A 61 -2.54 16.55 -3.13
C PHE A 61 -2.70 17.87 -2.38
N ILE A 62 -3.86 18.50 -2.54
CA ILE A 62 -4.22 19.69 -1.77
C ILE A 62 -5.03 19.23 -0.54
N LEU A 63 -4.49 19.50 0.64
CA LEU A 63 -5.06 19.23 1.95
C LEU A 63 -5.51 20.56 2.57
N GLY A 64 -6.67 20.59 3.24
CA GLY A 64 -7.18 21.81 3.91
C GLY A 64 -7.95 22.78 3.00
N SER A 65 -8.88 22.24 2.21
CA SER A 65 -9.64 23.01 1.22
C SER A 65 -10.74 23.92 1.81
N CYS A 66 -11.07 23.83 3.10
CA CYS A 66 -12.19 24.60 3.65
C CYS A 66 -11.71 25.92 4.27
N GLY A 67 -12.50 26.99 4.15
CA GLY A 67 -12.20 28.30 4.77
C GLY A 67 -12.09 28.27 6.30
N THR A 68 -12.49 27.17 6.93
CA THR A 68 -12.40 26.91 8.37
C THR A 68 -11.12 26.20 8.80
N ASP A 69 -10.34 25.65 7.86
CA ASP A 69 -9.19 24.82 8.18
C ASP A 69 -8.00 25.69 8.60
N GLN A 70 -7.43 25.39 9.77
CA GLN A 70 -6.25 26.09 10.26
C GLN A 70 -4.97 25.65 9.54
N VAL A 71 -5.01 24.52 8.82
CA VAL A 71 -3.86 23.97 8.08
C VAL A 71 -4.23 23.78 6.62
N LYS A 72 -3.38 24.27 5.73
CA LYS A 72 -3.43 23.99 4.29
C LYS A 72 -2.12 23.39 3.86
N GLY A 73 -2.15 22.30 3.11
CA GLY A 73 -0.95 21.62 2.63
C GLY A 73 -1.04 21.27 1.15
N VAL A 74 0.03 21.47 0.39
CA VAL A 74 0.20 20.93 -0.96
C VAL A 74 1.33 19.90 -0.90
N LEU A 75 0.97 18.62 -1.02
CA LEU A 75 1.91 17.52 -0.95
C LEU A 75 2.09 16.90 -2.33
N THR A 76 3.33 16.67 -2.71
CA THR A 76 3.70 16.02 -3.96
C THR A 76 4.20 14.61 -3.66
N LEU A 77 3.43 13.60 -4.07
CA LEU A 77 3.80 12.20 -3.91
C LEU A 77 4.25 11.61 -5.25
N GLN A 78 5.40 10.95 -5.22
CA GLN A 78 6.03 10.26 -6.34
C GLN A 78 6.28 8.81 -5.95
N GLY A 79 5.31 7.93 -6.24
CA GLY A 79 5.35 6.53 -5.78
C GLY A 79 5.30 6.44 -4.26
N ASP A 80 6.39 5.96 -3.63
CA ASP A 80 6.56 5.92 -2.17
C ASP A 80 7.32 7.12 -1.59
N ALA A 81 7.80 8.04 -2.44
CA ALA A 81 8.57 9.20 -2.03
C ALA A 81 7.72 10.48 -2.03
N LEU A 82 7.57 11.09 -0.86
CA LEU A 82 7.04 12.44 -0.72
C LEU A 82 8.16 13.43 -1.06
N SER A 83 8.10 14.00 -2.26
CA SER A 83 9.16 14.84 -2.82
C SER A 83 9.02 16.31 -2.44
N GLN A 84 7.79 16.79 -2.26
CA GLN A 84 7.52 18.15 -1.81
C GLN A 84 6.36 18.14 -0.82
N ALA A 85 6.43 19.00 0.18
CA ALA A 85 5.31 19.31 1.06
C ALA A 85 5.40 20.79 1.41
N ASP A 86 4.45 21.57 0.89
CA ASP A 86 4.24 22.98 1.24
C ASP A 86 3.09 23.03 2.25
N VAL A 87 3.34 23.56 3.43
CA VAL A 87 2.38 23.58 4.55
C VAL A 87 2.25 25.00 5.07
N ASN A 88 1.01 25.47 5.10
CA ASN A 88 0.60 26.76 5.64
C ASN A 88 -0.25 26.51 6.87
N LEU A 89 0.25 26.92 8.04
CA LEU A 89 -0.40 26.74 9.33
C LEU A 89 -0.80 28.11 9.89
N LYS A 90 -2.08 28.26 10.23
CA LYS A 90 -2.61 29.42 10.91
C LYS A 90 -2.65 29.14 12.41
N MET A 91 -1.79 29.83 13.16
CA MET A 91 -1.67 29.64 14.61
C MET A 91 -2.93 30.07 15.36
N PRO A 92 -3.49 29.24 16.25
CA PRO A 92 -4.75 29.54 16.93
C PRO A 92 -4.68 30.77 17.85
N ARG A 93 -3.52 31.04 18.47
CA ARG A 93 -3.39 32.04 19.54
C ARG A 93 -3.23 33.47 19.03
N ASN A 94 -2.56 33.66 17.91
CA ASN A 94 -2.15 34.98 17.41
C ASN A 94 -2.57 35.24 15.95
N ASN A 95 -3.31 34.30 15.33
CA ASN A 95 -3.75 34.38 13.95
C ASN A 95 -2.58 34.57 12.96
N GLN A 96 -1.36 34.24 13.37
CA GLN A 96 -0.15 34.30 12.55
C GLN A 96 -0.17 33.14 11.57
N LEU A 97 0.16 33.42 10.31
CA LEU A 97 0.36 32.39 9.30
C LEU A 97 1.84 32.01 9.27
N LEU A 98 2.12 30.73 9.48
CA LEU A 98 3.44 30.12 9.37
C LEU A 98 3.47 29.29 8.09
N HIS A 99 4.56 29.41 7.33
CA HIS A 99 4.78 28.66 6.10
C HIS A 99 6.01 27.78 6.27
N PHE A 100 5.88 26.51 5.90
CA PHE A 100 6.94 25.52 5.95
C PHE A 100 6.94 24.71 4.65
N ALA A 101 8.10 24.54 4.04
CA ALA A 101 8.25 23.73 2.85
C ALA A 101 9.32 22.65 3.04
N PHE A 102 9.20 21.52 2.35
CA PHE A 102 10.31 20.58 2.24
C PHE A 102 11.52 21.24 1.61
N ARG A 103 12.71 20.93 2.12
CA ARG A 103 13.96 21.31 1.48
C ARG A 103 14.07 20.63 0.11
N GLU A 104 14.47 21.40 -0.90
CA GLU A 104 14.52 20.96 -2.31
C GLU A 104 15.41 19.73 -2.55
N ASP A 105 16.37 19.47 -1.65
CA ASP A 105 17.35 18.38 -1.74
C ASP A 105 16.91 17.06 -1.08
N LYS A 106 15.74 17.01 -0.44
CA LYS A 106 15.34 15.85 0.36
C LYS A 106 13.97 15.28 -0.02
N GLN A 107 13.87 13.96 0.06
CA GLN A 107 12.61 13.23 -0.11
C GLN A 107 12.31 12.40 1.14
N TRP A 108 11.04 12.36 1.55
CA TRP A 108 10.60 11.53 2.66
C TRP A 108 9.91 10.27 2.15
N LYS A 109 10.42 9.09 2.51
CA LYS A 109 9.81 7.83 2.07
C LYS A 109 8.70 7.41 3.00
N LEU A 110 7.52 7.14 2.44
CA LEU A 110 6.39 6.58 3.15
C LEU A 110 6.53 5.06 3.23
N GLN A 111 7.02 4.59 4.37
CA GLN A 111 7.26 3.16 4.61
C GLN A 111 6.03 2.29 4.34
N GLN A 112 4.81 2.80 4.61
CA GLN A 112 3.55 2.10 4.33
C GLN A 112 3.40 1.71 2.86
N ILE A 113 3.76 2.62 1.94
CA ILE A 113 3.65 2.38 0.49
C ILE A 113 4.72 1.38 0.05
N GLN A 114 5.95 1.55 0.54
CA GLN A 114 7.05 0.64 0.25
C GLN A 114 6.75 -0.80 0.72
N ASP A 115 6.28 -0.96 1.96
CA ASP A 115 5.95 -2.27 2.53
C ASP A 115 4.78 -2.92 1.77
N ALA A 116 3.75 -2.15 1.42
CA ALA A 116 2.64 -2.64 0.62
C ALA A 116 3.10 -3.12 -0.77
N ARG A 117 3.96 -2.35 -1.44
CA ARG A 117 4.58 -2.73 -2.72
C ARG A 117 5.37 -4.03 -2.59
N ASN A 118 6.14 -4.19 -1.53
CA ASN A 118 6.93 -5.40 -1.27
C ASN A 118 6.03 -6.63 -1.11
N HIS A 119 4.92 -6.52 -0.37
CA HIS A 119 3.95 -7.60 -0.21
C HIS A 119 3.25 -7.96 -1.53
N VAL A 120 2.87 -6.97 -2.34
CA VAL A 120 2.30 -7.22 -3.69
C VAL A 120 3.32 -7.93 -4.58
N SER A 121 4.58 -7.50 -4.57
CA SER A 121 5.65 -8.13 -5.35
C SER A 121 5.89 -9.58 -4.91
N GLN A 122 5.83 -9.85 -3.61
CA GLN A 122 5.93 -11.21 -3.08
C GLN A 122 4.75 -12.09 -3.51
N ALA A 123 3.53 -11.56 -3.57
CA ALA A 123 2.35 -12.27 -4.08
C ALA A 123 2.52 -12.63 -5.56
N ILE A 124 3.00 -11.68 -6.38
CA ILE A 124 3.31 -11.92 -7.80
C ILE A 124 4.36 -13.02 -7.95
N TYR A 125 5.43 -12.99 -7.13
CA TYR A 125 6.48 -14.02 -7.16
C TYR A 125 5.93 -15.41 -6.80
N LEU A 126 5.04 -15.51 -5.80
CA LEU A 126 4.40 -16.77 -5.44
C LEU A 126 3.57 -17.35 -6.60
N LEU A 127 2.90 -16.49 -7.38
CA LEU A 127 2.13 -16.91 -8.56
C LEU A 127 3.04 -17.24 -9.74
N ALA A 128 4.07 -16.44 -10.01
CA ALA A 128 4.97 -16.62 -11.15
C ALA A 128 5.78 -17.93 -11.07
N ASN A 129 6.03 -18.43 -9.86
CA ASN A 129 6.72 -19.70 -9.65
C ASN A 129 5.84 -20.95 -9.91
N ARG A 130 4.56 -20.79 -10.24
CA ARG A 130 3.67 -21.86 -10.72
C ARG A 130 3.10 -21.42 -12.06
N ASP A 131 3.86 -21.65 -13.13
CA ASP A 131 3.43 -21.35 -14.48
C ASP A 131 2.33 -22.32 -14.96
N GLU A 132 1.88 -22.14 -16.19
CA GLU A 132 0.81 -22.95 -16.81
C GLU A 132 1.20 -24.42 -17.01
N SER A 133 2.49 -24.74 -16.91
CA SER A 133 2.99 -26.11 -16.99
C SER A 133 2.98 -26.82 -15.63
N TYR A 134 2.70 -26.09 -14.54
CA TYR A 134 2.70 -26.62 -13.20
C TYR A 134 1.49 -27.52 -12.93
N GLN A 135 1.72 -28.82 -12.81
CA GLN A 135 0.65 -29.76 -12.48
C GLN A 135 0.48 -29.88 -10.97
N PHE A 136 -0.56 -29.20 -10.45
CA PHE A 136 -1.01 -29.39 -9.08
C PHE A 136 -1.42 -30.85 -8.85
N LYS A 137 -0.88 -31.46 -7.80
CA LYS A 137 -1.13 -32.88 -7.49
C LYS A 137 -2.31 -33.07 -6.55
N THR A 138 -2.59 -32.07 -5.72
CA THR A 138 -3.64 -32.14 -4.68
C THR A 138 -4.32 -30.79 -4.51
N GLY A 139 -5.60 -30.80 -4.10
CA GLY A 139 -6.29 -29.56 -3.72
C GLY A 139 -5.62 -28.86 -2.53
N ALA A 140 -5.00 -29.60 -1.60
CA ALA A 140 -4.29 -29.03 -0.46
C ALA A 140 -3.09 -28.15 -0.86
N GLU A 141 -2.45 -28.47 -1.99
CA GLU A 141 -1.36 -27.69 -2.55
C GLU A 141 -1.86 -26.33 -3.08
N VAL A 142 -2.97 -26.35 -3.82
CA VAL A 142 -3.64 -25.14 -4.31
C VAL A 142 -4.08 -24.27 -3.14
N LEU A 143 -4.70 -24.86 -2.11
CA LEU A 143 -5.12 -24.13 -0.91
C LEU A 143 -3.94 -23.45 -0.21
N LYS A 144 -2.82 -24.15 0.00
CA LYS A 144 -1.60 -23.57 0.60
C LYS A 144 -1.05 -22.40 -0.22
N LEU A 145 -1.10 -22.50 -1.56
CA LEU A 145 -0.71 -21.39 -2.44
C LEU A 145 -1.64 -20.20 -2.25
N MET A 146 -2.95 -20.43 -2.26
CA MET A 146 -3.95 -19.38 -2.06
C MET A 146 -3.82 -18.72 -0.69
N ASP A 147 -3.62 -19.49 0.37
CA ASP A 147 -3.38 -18.95 1.72
C ASP A 147 -2.13 -18.06 1.76
N ALA A 148 -1.05 -18.48 1.11
CA ALA A 148 0.18 -17.70 1.04
C ALA A 148 -0.01 -16.38 0.27
N VAL A 149 -0.75 -16.41 -0.85
CA VAL A 149 -1.08 -15.22 -1.64
C VAL A 149 -2.00 -14.28 -0.84
N MET A 150 -3.10 -14.79 -0.28
CA MET A 150 -4.04 -14.02 0.54
C MET A 150 -3.36 -13.38 1.75
N LEU A 151 -2.41 -14.07 2.38
CA LEU A 151 -1.62 -13.51 3.48
C LEU A 151 -0.83 -12.29 3.04
N GLN A 152 -0.18 -12.32 1.88
CA GLN A 152 0.55 -11.17 1.36
C GLN A 152 -0.39 -10.02 1.01
N LEU A 153 -1.54 -10.29 0.38
CA LEU A 153 -2.52 -9.25 0.05
C LEU A 153 -3.12 -8.60 1.30
N THR A 154 -3.41 -9.40 2.33
CA THR A 154 -3.89 -8.91 3.62
C THR A 154 -2.84 -8.03 4.29
N ARG A 155 -1.58 -8.42 4.27
CA ARG A 155 -0.47 -7.61 4.80
C ARG A 155 -0.29 -6.31 4.02
N ALA A 156 -0.32 -6.35 2.69
CA ALA A 156 -0.24 -5.16 1.84
C ALA A 156 -1.37 -4.17 2.17
N ARG A 157 -2.60 -4.67 2.23
CA ARG A 157 -3.78 -3.87 2.61
C ARG A 157 -3.59 -3.25 3.99
N ASN A 158 -3.24 -4.05 4.99
CA ASN A 158 -3.11 -3.58 6.37
C ASN A 158 -2.04 -2.47 6.51
N ARG A 159 -0.96 -2.52 5.73
CA ARG A 159 0.06 -1.44 5.70
C ARG A 159 -0.50 -0.11 5.20
N LEU A 160 -1.42 -0.13 4.25
CA LEU A 160 -2.08 1.09 3.73
C LEU A 160 -3.27 1.53 4.58
N THR A 161 -3.99 0.60 5.21
CA THR A 161 -5.19 0.91 5.98
C THR A 161 -4.93 1.29 7.43
N THR A 162 -3.84 0.80 8.02
CA THR A 162 -3.56 0.99 9.44
C THR A 162 -2.29 1.83 9.60
N PRO A 163 -2.40 3.13 9.92
CA PRO A 163 -1.24 3.96 10.19
C PRO A 163 -0.49 3.46 11.43
N ALA A 164 0.81 3.72 11.48
CA ALA A 164 1.63 3.37 12.64
C ALA A 164 1.19 4.19 13.86
N THR A 165 0.96 3.52 14.99
CA THR A 165 0.75 4.20 16.27
C THR A 165 2.09 4.73 16.77
N LEU A 166 2.32 6.03 16.56
CA LEU A 166 3.51 6.73 17.01
C LEU A 166 3.16 7.60 18.22
N THR A 167 4.00 7.55 19.24
CA THR A 167 3.97 8.46 20.40
C THR A 167 4.51 9.84 20.01
N LEU A 168 4.15 10.88 20.76
CA LEU A 168 4.64 12.24 20.50
C LEU A 168 6.19 12.33 20.46
N PRO A 169 6.94 11.68 21.37
CA PRO A 169 8.41 11.67 21.28
C PRO A 169 8.95 11.01 20.01
N GLU A 170 8.32 9.94 19.52
CA GLU A 170 8.72 9.28 18.26
C GLU A 170 8.45 10.18 17.06
N ILE A 171 7.35 10.92 17.05
CA ILE A 171 7.04 11.92 16.02
C ILE A 171 8.07 13.06 16.07
N ALA A 172 8.40 13.57 17.25
CA ALA A 172 9.40 14.62 17.42
C ALA A 172 10.80 14.18 16.95
N ALA A 173 11.18 12.94 17.24
CA ALA A 173 12.45 12.33 16.82
C ALA A 173 12.47 11.90 15.34
N SER A 174 11.31 11.91 14.66
CA SER A 174 11.20 11.52 13.25
C SER A 174 12.12 12.37 12.37
N GLY A 175 12.68 11.75 11.32
CA GLY A 175 13.42 12.49 10.30
C GLY A 175 12.56 13.54 9.59
N LEU A 176 11.24 13.36 9.57
CA LEU A 176 10.27 14.23 8.89
C LEU A 176 10.30 15.66 9.42
N THR A 177 10.42 15.87 10.73
CA THR A 177 10.45 17.23 11.32
C THR A 177 11.64 18.05 10.81
N ARG A 178 12.75 17.37 10.47
CA ARG A 178 13.99 17.97 9.92
C ARG A 178 13.97 18.15 8.40
N MET A 179 12.87 17.81 7.74
CA MET A 179 12.68 17.99 6.30
C MET A 179 12.24 19.41 5.93
N PHE A 180 11.65 20.14 6.89
CA PHE A 180 11.07 21.45 6.66
C PHE A 180 12.10 22.59 6.72
N ALA A 181 11.90 23.60 5.88
CA ALA A 181 12.57 24.89 5.87
C ALA A 181 11.49 26.00 5.79
N PRO A 182 11.47 26.97 6.74
CA PRO A 182 12.29 27.04 7.96
C PRO A 182 12.06 25.84 8.89
N THR A 183 13.00 25.60 9.81
CA THR A 183 12.87 24.51 10.79
C THR A 183 11.62 24.69 11.64
N LEU A 184 10.88 23.61 11.87
CA LEU A 184 9.68 23.65 12.69
C LEU A 184 10.00 24.12 14.12
N PRO A 185 9.18 25.02 14.70
CA PRO A 185 9.26 25.37 16.11
C PRO A 185 9.13 24.14 17.02
N SER A 186 9.75 24.17 18.21
CA SER A 186 9.72 23.04 19.15
C SER A 186 8.32 22.75 19.73
N ASP A 187 7.43 23.74 19.69
CA ASP A 187 6.03 23.64 20.07
C ASP A 187 5.13 23.14 18.93
N LEU A 188 5.69 22.77 17.78
CA LEU A 188 4.94 22.25 16.65
C LEU A 188 5.47 20.89 16.20
N LEU A 189 4.58 19.89 16.14
CA LEU A 189 4.86 18.60 15.54
C LEU A 189 4.04 18.42 14.27
N VAL A 190 4.66 17.81 13.25
CA VAL A 190 4.02 17.49 11.98
C VAL A 190 4.27 16.03 11.66
N ASN A 191 3.22 15.33 11.23
CA ASN A 191 3.30 13.96 10.76
C ASN A 191 2.54 13.77 9.44
N VAL A 192 3.03 12.87 8.60
CA VAL A 192 2.41 12.51 7.32
C VAL A 192 2.33 10.99 7.22
N TYR A 193 1.13 10.48 6.93
CA TYR A 193 0.87 9.05 6.84
C TYR A 193 -0.27 8.74 5.86
N ILE A 194 -0.43 7.46 5.51
CA ILE A 194 -1.56 6.97 4.72
C ILE A 194 -2.61 6.35 5.64
N ASN A 195 -3.88 6.67 5.40
CA ASN A 195 -5.02 6.03 6.05
C ASN A 195 -6.04 5.61 5.00
N LEU A 196 -6.16 4.30 4.75
CA LEU A 196 -6.92 3.70 3.66
C LEU A 196 -6.45 4.25 2.30
N ASN A 197 -7.20 5.21 1.75
CA ASN A 197 -7.03 5.81 0.43
C ASN A 197 -6.73 7.30 0.50
N LYS A 198 -6.39 7.81 1.70
CA LYS A 198 -6.10 9.22 1.94
C LYS A 198 -4.67 9.41 2.42
N LEU A 199 -4.01 10.40 1.85
CA LEU A 199 -2.81 11.01 2.42
C LEU A 199 -3.25 11.96 3.54
N CYS A 200 -2.76 11.73 4.75
CA CYS A 200 -3.11 12.51 5.94
C CYS A 200 -1.90 13.34 6.36
N LEU A 201 -2.14 14.64 6.57
CA LEU A 201 -1.22 15.55 7.24
C LEU A 201 -1.85 15.88 8.60
N THR A 202 -1.10 15.68 9.68
CA THR A 202 -1.52 16.03 11.03
C THR A 202 -0.49 16.93 11.68
N ASP A 203 -0.97 17.98 12.30
CA ASP A 203 -0.20 18.90 13.13
C ASP A 203 -0.63 18.80 14.60
N ALA A 204 0.30 19.05 15.51
CA ALA A 204 0.02 19.18 16.93
C ALA A 204 0.80 20.37 17.51
N VAL A 205 0.06 21.34 18.05
CA VAL A 205 0.62 22.49 18.77
C VAL A 205 0.72 22.15 20.25
N LEU A 206 1.93 22.09 20.77
CA LEU A 206 2.24 21.77 22.16
C LEU A 206 2.18 23.05 23.01
N GLY A 207 1.49 22.99 24.14
CA GLY A 207 1.50 24.04 25.15
C GLY A 207 2.43 23.67 26.30
N PRO A 208 3.17 24.62 26.91
CA PRO A 208 3.86 24.35 28.17
C PRO A 208 2.83 24.00 29.25
N PHE A 209 3.13 23.01 30.08
CA PHE A 209 2.39 22.79 31.31
C PHE A 209 2.66 23.97 32.24
N VAL A 210 1.64 24.78 32.49
CA VAL A 210 1.65 25.76 33.58
C VAL A 210 1.18 25.00 34.81
N LEU A 211 2.12 24.63 35.67
CA LEU A 211 1.86 24.07 37.01
C LEU A 211 1.59 25.21 38.00
#